data_AF-A0A269PT52-F1
#
_entry.id   AF-A0A269PT52-F1
#
_cell.length_a   1.000
_cell.length_b   1.000
_cell.length_c   1.000
_cell.angle_alpha   90.00
_cell.angle_beta   90.00
_cell.angle_gamma   90.00
#
_symmetry.space_group_name_H-M   'P 1'
#
loop_
_entity.id
_entity.type
_entity.pdbx_description
1 polymer ?
#
loop_
_entity_poly.entity_id
_entity_poly.type
_entity_poly.pdbx_seq_one_letter_code
_entity_poly.pdbx_strand_id
1 'polypeptide(L)'
;MGSSHYALCRLSMYGELNKMIGKNLSLKTIWKYLVCVILLITQAYATAEELDIRYETIEFNQLLGRLWLPDTDKLSPAVLLIGGSGGGYQNQDAKWLSLSGFVVLDIRYFGSKELPKNLVNIPIEYFNTAVSWLDSHRLVKKGAIGIFGHSKGTEAAILTSYYNPLVKAVDLLKSRISMWNGHKKSYSTDSEIA
;
A
#
# COMPACT_ATOMS: atom_id res chain seq x y z
N MET A 1 -49.91 -29.89 13.06
CA MET A 1 -49.62 -28.49 13.42
C MET A 1 -48.26 -28.14 12.83
N GLY A 2 -48.15 -27.19 11.89
CA GLY A 2 -46.81 -26.77 11.42
C GLY A 2 -46.64 -26.14 10.03
N SER A 3 -47.69 -25.74 9.30
CA SER A 3 -47.53 -25.29 7.90
C SER A 3 -48.46 -24.13 7.49
N SER A 4 -48.69 -23.15 8.37
CA SER A 4 -49.54 -21.99 8.03
C SER A 4 -48.92 -20.61 8.32
N HIS A 5 -47.86 -20.53 9.13
CA HIS A 5 -47.28 -19.24 9.54
C HIS A 5 -46.28 -18.61 8.55
N TYR A 6 -45.67 -19.37 7.63
CA TYR A 6 -44.68 -18.83 6.68
C TYR A 6 -45.30 -18.21 5.41
N ALA A 7 -46.53 -18.58 5.03
CA ALA A 7 -47.18 -18.06 3.82
C ALA A 7 -47.71 -16.62 4.01
N LEU A 8 -48.18 -16.29 5.21
CA LEU A 8 -48.76 -14.98 5.52
C LEU A 8 -47.69 -13.87 5.63
N CYS A 9 -46.49 -14.21 6.10
CA CYS A 9 -45.39 -13.24 6.21
C CYS A 9 -44.82 -12.85 4.83
N ARG A 10 -44.82 -13.76 3.84
CA ARG A 10 -44.36 -13.50 2.46
C ARG A 10 -45.32 -12.61 1.66
N LEU A 11 -46.64 -12.77 1.87
CA LEU A 11 -47.66 -11.97 1.19
C LEU A 11 -47.74 -10.54 1.74
N SER A 12 -47.50 -10.35 3.04
CA SER A 12 -47.43 -9.03 3.66
C SER A 12 -46.24 -8.20 3.14
N MET A 13 -45.07 -8.81 2.95
CA MET A 13 -43.91 -8.14 2.35
C MET A 13 -44.14 -7.76 0.87
N TYR A 14 -44.75 -8.65 0.07
CA TYR A 14 -45.06 -8.36 -1.34
C TYR A 14 -46.13 -7.28 -1.51
N GLY A 15 -47.11 -7.21 -0.61
CA GLY A 15 -48.13 -6.16 -0.60
C GLY A 15 -47.56 -4.77 -0.30
N GLU A 16 -46.63 -4.66 0.65
CA GLU A 16 -45.93 -3.41 0.96
C GLU A 16 -44.96 -3.01 -0.17
N LEU A 17 -44.29 -3.96 -0.82
CA LEU A 17 -43.44 -3.68 -2.00
C LEU A 17 -44.25 -3.10 -3.16
N ASN A 18 -45.41 -3.68 -3.47
CA ASN A 18 -46.27 -3.17 -4.55
C ASN A 18 -46.88 -1.79 -4.22
N LYS A 19 -47.14 -1.50 -2.94
CA LYS A 19 -47.55 -0.16 -2.45
C LYS A 19 -46.46 0.89 -2.60
N MET A 20 -45.20 0.49 -2.50
CA MET A 20 -44.03 1.35 -2.75
C MET A 20 -43.79 1.57 -4.26
N ILE A 21 -44.02 0.54 -5.09
CA ILE A 21 -43.82 0.59 -6.55
C ILE A 21 -44.96 1.32 -7.29
N GLY A 22 -46.19 1.30 -6.76
CA GLY A 22 -47.37 1.90 -7.37
C GLY A 22 -47.51 3.43 -7.24
N LYS A 23 -46.54 4.12 -6.64
CA LYS A 23 -46.56 5.60 -6.57
C LYS A 23 -45.94 6.15 -7.85
N ASN A 24 -46.69 6.98 -8.59
CA ASN A 24 -46.15 7.83 -9.65
C ASN A 24 -45.12 8.79 -9.03
N LEU A 25 -43.88 8.32 -8.90
CA LEU A 25 -42.81 9.06 -8.25
C LEU A 25 -42.40 10.18 -9.18
N SER A 26 -42.68 11.42 -8.79
CA SER A 26 -42.28 12.60 -9.57
C SER A 26 -40.78 12.53 -9.89
N LEU A 27 -40.38 12.93 -11.09
CA LEU A 27 -38.98 13.00 -11.52
C LEU A 27 -38.11 13.76 -10.51
N LYS A 28 -38.69 14.78 -9.84
CA LYS A 28 -38.04 15.54 -8.77
C LYS A 28 -37.72 14.69 -7.53
N THR A 29 -38.60 13.76 -7.19
CA THR A 29 -38.45 12.82 -6.07
C THR A 29 -37.39 11.77 -6.39
N ILE A 30 -37.39 11.22 -7.60
CA ILE A 30 -36.36 10.28 -8.07
C ILE A 30 -34.99 10.96 -8.08
N TRP A 31 -34.91 12.18 -8.61
CA TRP A 31 -33.69 12.98 -8.62
C TRP A 31 -33.17 13.27 -7.21
N LYS A 32 -34.07 13.62 -6.27
CA LYS A 32 -33.71 13.82 -4.86
C LYS A 32 -33.10 12.56 -4.25
N TYR A 33 -33.70 11.40 -4.47
CA TYR A 33 -33.16 10.13 -3.96
C TYR A 33 -31.83 9.76 -4.62
N LEU A 34 -31.68 9.96 -5.93
CA LEU A 34 -30.41 9.72 -6.64
C LEU A 34 -29.29 10.62 -6.08
N VAL A 35 -29.56 11.90 -5.89
CA VAL A 35 -28.60 12.83 -5.27
C VAL A 35 -28.28 12.41 -3.85
N CYS A 36 -29.27 12.02 -3.03
CA CYS A 36 -29.01 11.51 -1.68
C CYS A 36 -28.16 10.23 -1.67
N VAL A 37 -28.43 9.28 -2.57
CA VAL A 37 -27.65 8.04 -2.67
C VAL A 37 -26.23 8.33 -3.13
N ILE A 38 -26.04 9.19 -4.13
CA ILE A 38 -24.70 9.62 -4.56
C ILE A 38 -23.97 10.32 -3.42
N LEU A 39 -24.63 11.23 -2.68
CA LEU A 39 -24.04 11.92 -1.54
C LEU A 39 -23.65 10.94 -0.41
N LEU A 40 -24.51 9.98 -0.09
CA LEU A 40 -24.23 8.94 0.90
C LEU A 40 -23.05 8.05 0.46
N ILE A 41 -22.99 7.69 -0.82
CA ILE A 41 -21.89 6.93 -1.40
C ILE A 41 -20.60 7.75 -1.34
N THR A 42 -20.62 9.04 -1.68
CA THR A 42 -19.43 9.92 -1.58
C THR A 42 -18.94 10.09 -0.15
N GLN A 43 -19.86 10.21 0.84
CA GLN A 43 -19.49 10.26 2.25
C GLN A 43 -18.89 8.93 2.72
N ALA A 44 -19.44 7.79 2.28
CA ALA A 44 -18.90 6.47 2.60
C ALA A 44 -17.50 6.25 1.99
N TYR A 45 -17.21 6.78 0.80
CA TYR A 45 -15.87 6.73 0.22
C TYR A 45 -14.88 7.62 0.97
N ALA A 46 -15.30 8.83 1.35
CA ALA A 46 -14.46 9.75 2.12
C ALA A 46 -14.10 9.18 3.51
N THR A 47 -15.05 8.53 4.20
CA THR A 47 -14.77 7.90 5.50
C THR A 47 -13.92 6.64 5.40
N ALA A 48 -13.99 5.89 4.28
CA ALA A 48 -13.12 4.74 4.06
C ALA A 48 -11.65 5.13 3.78
N GLU A 49 -11.42 6.36 3.30
CA GLU A 49 -10.08 6.91 3.05
C GLU A 49 -9.43 7.45 4.35
N GLU A 50 -10.23 7.78 5.35
CA GLU A 50 -9.83 8.32 6.66
C GLU A 50 -9.60 7.24 7.73
N LEU A 51 -9.08 6.06 7.35
CA LEU A 51 -8.37 5.26 8.35
C LEU A 51 -7.02 5.98 8.57
N ASP A 52 -6.88 6.65 9.71
CA ASP A 52 -5.70 7.37 10.22
C ASP A 52 -4.48 6.42 10.30
N ILE A 53 -3.90 6.09 9.15
CA ILE A 53 -2.80 5.14 9.07
C ILE A 53 -1.52 5.94 9.13
N ARG A 54 -0.96 5.96 10.34
CA ARG A 54 0.32 6.57 10.63
C ARG A 54 1.43 5.55 10.38
N TYR A 55 2.31 5.88 9.45
CA TYR A 55 3.65 5.29 9.40
C TYR A 55 4.60 6.12 10.26
N GLU A 56 5.63 5.49 10.79
CA GLU A 56 6.75 6.19 11.43
C GLU A 56 7.80 6.52 10.37
N THR A 57 8.23 7.78 10.29
CA THR A 57 9.36 8.15 9.42
C THR A 57 10.66 7.69 10.05
N ILE A 58 11.45 6.95 9.28
CA ILE A 58 12.75 6.42 9.70
C ILE A 58 13.84 7.19 8.97
N GLU A 59 14.72 7.82 9.75
CA GLU A 59 15.95 8.46 9.29
C GLU A 59 17.11 7.92 10.15
N PHE A 60 17.90 7.00 9.58
CA PHE A 60 18.98 6.34 10.32
C PHE A 60 20.15 6.02 9.40
N ASN A 61 21.35 6.56 9.65
CA ASN A 61 22.53 6.30 8.80
C ASN A 61 22.25 6.46 7.30
N GLN A 62 21.56 7.54 6.91
CA GLN A 62 21.11 7.82 5.53
C GLN A 62 20.02 6.86 4.99
N LEU A 63 19.57 5.88 5.78
CA LEU A 63 18.36 5.12 5.50
C LEU A 63 17.15 6.06 5.64
N LEU A 64 16.38 6.20 4.56
CA LEU A 64 15.12 6.93 4.55
C LEU A 64 13.99 5.94 4.28
N GLY A 65 13.08 5.82 5.23
CA GLY A 65 12.00 4.86 5.15
C GLY A 65 10.73 5.31 5.86
N ARG A 66 9.65 4.58 5.57
CA ARG A 66 8.40 4.61 6.31
C ARG A 66 8.18 3.25 6.92
N LEU A 67 8.11 3.20 8.25
CA LEU A 67 7.79 1.99 8.98
C LEU A 67 6.28 1.91 9.17
N TRP A 68 5.69 0.86 8.64
CA TRP A 68 4.28 0.52 8.81
C TRP A 68 4.18 -0.64 9.76
N LEU A 69 3.42 -0.46 10.81
CA LEU A 69 3.22 -1.47 11.85
C LEU A 69 1.86 -2.15 11.65
N PRO A 70 1.77 -3.46 11.90
CA PRO A 70 0.49 -4.13 11.99
C PRO A 70 -0.23 -3.69 13.27
N ASP A 71 -1.55 -3.84 13.30
CA ASP A 71 -2.38 -3.54 14.48
C ASP A 71 -2.27 -4.67 15.52
N THR A 72 -1.05 -4.90 16.00
CA THR A 72 -0.72 -5.89 17.02
C THR A 72 0.60 -5.60 17.71
N ASP A 73 0.67 -5.86 19.02
CA ASP A 73 1.91 -5.80 19.80
C ASP A 73 2.76 -7.09 19.70
N LYS A 74 2.32 -8.06 18.88
CA LYS A 74 3.03 -9.33 18.72
C LYS A 74 4.22 -9.19 17.77
N LEU A 75 5.27 -9.97 18.04
CA LEU A 75 6.37 -10.17 17.10
C LEU A 75 5.83 -10.70 15.77
N SER A 76 6.10 -9.95 14.71
CA SER A 76 5.53 -10.17 13.39
C SER A 76 6.63 -10.37 12.35
N PRO A 77 6.37 -11.16 11.28
CA PRO A 77 7.28 -11.22 10.14
C PRO A 77 7.42 -9.82 9.51
N ALA A 78 8.55 -9.58 8.89
CA ALA A 78 8.88 -8.27 8.34
C ALA A 78 9.08 -8.30 6.83
N VAL A 79 8.76 -7.19 6.17
CA VAL A 79 8.97 -7.00 4.73
C VAL A 79 9.76 -5.72 4.52
N LEU A 80 10.92 -5.83 3.86
CA LEU A 80 11.57 -4.69 3.24
C LEU A 80 10.93 -4.45 1.87
N LEU A 81 10.33 -3.28 1.68
CA LEU A 81 9.66 -2.92 0.44
C LEU A 81 10.55 -1.99 -0.38
N ILE A 82 10.89 -2.41 -1.60
CA ILE A 82 11.80 -1.70 -2.51
C ILE A 82 11.05 -1.27 -3.77
N GLY A 83 10.82 0.04 -3.89
CA GLY A 83 10.16 0.65 -5.04
C GLY A 83 10.99 0.63 -6.34
N GLY A 84 10.32 0.94 -7.45
CA GLY A 84 10.93 1.00 -8.78
C GLY A 84 11.58 2.35 -9.12
N SER A 85 11.74 2.62 -10.43
CA SER A 85 12.38 3.84 -10.96
C SER A 85 11.63 5.15 -10.72
N GLY A 86 10.46 5.09 -10.07
CA GLY A 86 9.72 6.26 -9.61
C GLY A 86 10.44 7.02 -8.49
N GLY A 87 11.14 6.30 -7.60
CA GLY A 87 11.89 6.87 -6.47
C GLY A 87 11.04 7.34 -5.28
N GLY A 88 9.74 7.07 -5.30
CA GLY A 88 8.80 7.35 -4.21
C GLY A 88 8.53 6.13 -3.33
N TYR A 89 7.80 6.36 -2.25
CA TYR A 89 7.26 5.33 -1.36
C TYR A 89 6.12 4.56 -2.04
N GLN A 90 5.99 3.27 -1.74
CA GLN A 90 4.87 2.42 -2.18
C GLN A 90 3.84 2.28 -1.05
N ASN A 91 3.30 3.40 -0.58
CA ASN A 91 2.42 3.46 0.60
C ASN A 91 1.23 2.50 0.52
N GLN A 92 0.68 2.29 -0.67
CA GLN A 92 -0.48 1.42 -0.85
C GLN A 92 -0.15 -0.05 -0.56
N ASP A 93 0.98 -0.52 -1.10
CA ASP A 93 1.47 -1.89 -0.89
C ASP A 93 1.90 -2.07 0.57
N ALA A 94 2.60 -1.08 1.14
CA ALA A 94 3.04 -1.11 2.53
C ALA A 94 1.86 -1.17 3.51
N LYS A 95 0.80 -0.38 3.26
CA LYS A 95 -0.46 -0.40 4.01
C LYS A 95 -1.13 -1.78 3.95
N TRP A 96 -1.26 -2.37 2.76
CA TRP A 96 -1.91 -3.67 2.63
C TRP A 96 -1.13 -4.78 3.32
N LEU A 97 0.19 -4.76 3.23
CA LEU A 97 1.05 -5.71 3.94
C LEU A 97 0.97 -5.51 5.47
N SER A 98 0.94 -4.26 5.96
CA SER A 98 0.83 -4.02 7.41
C SER A 98 -0.51 -4.47 7.97
N LEU A 99 -1.61 -4.20 7.25
CA LEU A 99 -2.95 -4.72 7.59
C LEU A 99 -3.01 -6.25 7.54
N SER A 100 -2.13 -6.89 6.77
CA SER A 100 -2.01 -8.35 6.70
C SER A 100 -1.14 -8.94 7.82
N GLY A 101 -0.63 -8.13 8.75
CA GLY A 101 0.13 -8.60 9.91
C GLY A 101 1.65 -8.55 9.74
N PHE A 102 2.17 -7.79 8.77
CA PHE A 102 3.62 -7.61 8.58
C PHE A 102 4.12 -6.29 9.16
N VAL A 103 5.34 -6.28 9.69
CA VAL A 103 6.08 -5.02 9.88
C VAL A 103 6.73 -4.66 8.55
N VAL A 104 6.39 -3.50 7.98
CA VAL A 104 6.84 -3.15 6.63
C VAL A 104 7.72 -1.92 6.67
N LEU A 105 8.94 -2.03 6.15
CA LEU A 105 9.81 -0.88 5.93
C LEU A 105 9.80 -0.54 4.43
N ASP A 106 9.12 0.54 4.08
CA ASP A 106 9.08 1.08 2.71
C ASP A 106 10.17 2.13 2.55
N ILE A 107 11.20 1.81 1.77
CA ILE A 107 12.41 2.64 1.66
C ILE A 107 12.43 3.49 0.39
N ARG A 108 13.06 4.66 0.50
CA ARG A 108 13.54 5.43 -0.65
C ARG A 108 15.05 5.34 -0.71
N TYR A 109 15.61 5.07 -1.88
CA TYR A 109 17.05 4.87 -2.04
C TYR A 109 17.70 5.81 -3.09
N PHE A 110 16.91 6.71 -3.69
CA PHE A 110 17.38 7.78 -4.57
C PHE A 110 16.34 8.91 -4.69
N GLY A 111 16.73 10.04 -5.28
CA GLY A 111 15.81 11.13 -5.63
C GLY A 111 15.29 11.94 -4.43
N SER A 112 16.00 11.91 -3.29
CA SER A 112 15.75 12.74 -2.11
C SER A 112 17.01 13.54 -1.76
N LYS A 113 16.88 14.58 -0.93
CA LYS A 113 17.94 15.55 -0.60
C LYS A 113 19.24 14.88 -0.10
N GLU A 114 19.11 13.77 0.63
CA GLU A 114 20.22 13.05 1.29
C GLU A 114 20.58 11.73 0.61
N LEU A 115 19.93 11.43 -0.52
CA LEU A 115 20.13 10.19 -1.27
C LEU A 115 20.77 10.50 -2.63
N PRO A 116 21.34 9.48 -3.32
CA PRO A 116 21.77 9.65 -4.70
C PRO A 116 20.69 10.34 -5.54
N LYS A 117 21.08 11.37 -6.30
CA LYS A 117 20.12 12.15 -7.10
C LYS A 117 19.45 11.31 -8.19
N ASN A 118 20.20 10.36 -8.75
CA ASN A 118 19.77 9.51 -9.86
C ASN A 118 19.84 8.04 -9.48
N LEU A 119 19.09 7.23 -10.21
CA LEU A 119 19.09 5.77 -10.10
C LEU A 119 20.30 5.16 -10.82
N VAL A 120 21.50 5.48 -10.33
CA VAL A 120 22.79 5.08 -10.90
C VAL A 120 23.74 4.76 -9.76
N ASN A 121 24.42 3.60 -9.83
CA ASN A 121 25.40 3.14 -8.83
C ASN A 121 24.87 3.22 -7.39
N ILE A 122 23.65 2.74 -7.16
CA ILE A 122 23.09 2.63 -5.81
C ILE A 122 23.84 1.51 -5.07
N PRO A 123 24.47 1.79 -3.92
CA PRO A 123 25.24 0.80 -3.18
C PRO A 123 24.34 -0.28 -2.60
N ILE A 124 24.74 -1.55 -2.70
CA ILE A 124 23.97 -2.68 -2.18
C ILE A 124 23.92 -2.67 -0.63
N GLU A 125 24.95 -2.09 -0.02
CA GLU A 125 25.12 -1.88 1.41
C GLU A 125 23.97 -1.07 2.01
N TYR A 126 23.35 -0.20 1.20
CA TYR A 126 22.15 0.54 1.60
C TYR A 126 21.00 -0.40 1.99
N PHE A 127 20.73 -1.39 1.13
CA PHE A 127 19.67 -2.36 1.33
C PHE A 127 20.02 -3.34 2.46
N ASN A 128 21.31 -3.71 2.60
CA ASN A 128 21.76 -4.51 3.73
C ASN A 128 21.59 -3.80 5.09
N THR A 129 21.84 -2.49 5.10
CA THR A 129 21.59 -1.65 6.27
C THR A 129 20.10 -1.63 6.60
N ALA A 130 19.24 -1.49 5.58
CA ALA A 130 17.78 -1.54 5.75
C ALA A 130 17.30 -2.88 6.32
N VAL A 131 17.79 -4.01 5.80
CA VAL A 131 17.46 -5.35 6.32
C VAL A 131 17.92 -5.50 7.77
N SER A 132 19.14 -5.07 8.10
CA SER A 132 19.70 -5.19 9.45
C SER A 132 18.96 -4.31 10.46
N TRP A 133 18.63 -3.08 10.05
CA TRP A 133 17.81 -2.19 10.86
C TRP A 133 16.41 -2.79 11.10
N LEU A 134 15.79 -3.35 10.06
CA LEU A 134 14.48 -3.98 10.17
C LEU A 134 14.52 -5.22 11.08
N ASP A 135 15.52 -6.09 10.94
CA ASP A 135 15.70 -7.24 11.85
C ASP A 135 15.86 -6.78 13.29
N SER A 136 16.54 -5.65 13.52
CA SER A 136 16.78 -5.11 14.87
C SER A 136 15.50 -4.59 15.56
N HIS A 137 14.46 -4.25 14.80
CA HIS A 137 13.25 -3.61 15.32
C HIS A 137 12.51 -4.49 16.33
N ARG A 138 12.01 -3.88 17.43
CA ARG A 138 11.43 -4.59 18.59
C ARG A 138 10.20 -5.45 18.27
N LEU A 139 9.44 -5.08 17.23
CA LEU A 139 8.23 -5.80 16.80
C LEU A 139 8.51 -6.86 15.73
N VAL A 140 9.75 -7.03 15.30
CA VAL A 140 10.10 -7.97 14.23
C VAL A 140 10.51 -9.30 14.82
N LYS A 141 9.90 -10.37 14.32
CA LYS A 141 10.34 -11.75 14.59
C LYS A 141 11.70 -11.97 13.91
N LYS A 142 12.74 -12.16 14.72
CA LYS A 142 14.12 -12.32 14.24
C LYS A 142 14.24 -13.43 13.20
N GLY A 143 14.96 -13.13 12.12
CA GLY A 143 15.17 -14.08 11.02
C GLY A 143 13.92 -14.41 10.19
N ALA A 144 12.84 -13.61 10.29
CA ALA A 144 11.62 -13.75 9.50
C ALA A 144 11.41 -12.53 8.58
N ILE A 145 12.42 -12.21 7.77
CA ILE A 145 12.41 -11.07 6.85
C ILE A 145 12.23 -11.54 5.41
N GLY A 146 11.27 -10.94 4.72
CA GLY A 146 11.13 -11.00 3.26
C GLY A 146 11.50 -9.68 2.59
N ILE A 147 11.75 -9.72 1.29
CA ILE A 147 11.87 -8.53 0.45
C ILE A 147 10.75 -8.54 -0.59
N PHE A 148 10.06 -7.41 -0.75
CA PHE A 148 9.13 -7.16 -1.84
C PHE A 148 9.75 -6.13 -2.79
N GLY A 149 10.13 -6.56 -4.00
CA GLY A 149 10.72 -5.68 -5.02
C GLY A 149 9.73 -5.34 -6.13
N HIS A 150 9.62 -4.05 -6.48
CA HIS A 150 8.77 -3.60 -7.59
C HIS A 150 9.61 -3.02 -8.73
N SER A 151 9.39 -3.50 -9.96
CA SER A 151 10.03 -3.02 -11.19
C SER A 151 11.56 -2.98 -11.06
N LYS A 152 12.21 -1.80 -11.15
CA LYS A 152 13.66 -1.67 -10.96
C LYS A 152 14.14 -2.12 -9.58
N GLY A 153 13.29 -2.05 -8.56
CA GLY A 153 13.58 -2.55 -7.21
C GLY A 153 13.77 -4.07 -7.16
N THR A 154 13.30 -4.82 -8.17
CA THR A 154 13.50 -6.28 -8.24
C THR A 154 14.98 -6.66 -8.39
N GLU A 155 15.78 -5.85 -9.09
CA GLU A 155 17.23 -6.07 -9.22
C GLU A 155 17.91 -5.94 -7.85
N ALA A 156 17.58 -4.88 -7.10
CA ALA A 156 18.09 -4.67 -5.74
C ALA A 156 17.62 -5.79 -4.79
N ALA A 157 16.37 -6.23 -4.90
CA ALA A 157 15.83 -7.31 -4.07
C ALA A 157 16.57 -8.63 -4.27
N ILE A 158 16.84 -9.02 -5.52
CA ILE A 158 17.60 -10.24 -5.86
C ILE A 158 19.05 -10.14 -5.36
N LEU A 159 19.72 -9.02 -5.62
CA LEU A 159 21.11 -8.85 -5.16
C LEU A 159 21.20 -8.86 -3.63
N THR A 160 20.26 -8.19 -2.96
CA THR A 160 20.23 -8.13 -1.49
C THR A 160 19.99 -9.52 -0.91
N SER A 161 19.05 -10.29 -1.45
CA SER A 161 18.77 -11.63 -0.94
C SER A 161 19.92 -12.61 -1.17
N TYR A 162 20.67 -12.45 -2.27
CA TYR A 162 21.85 -13.26 -2.55
C TYR A 162 22.99 -13.01 -1.55
N TYR A 163 23.24 -11.75 -1.20
CA TYR A 163 24.35 -11.38 -0.31
C TYR A 163 23.98 -11.31 1.18
N ASN A 164 22.69 -11.36 1.53
CA ASN A 164 22.23 -11.16 2.90
C ASN A 164 21.43 -12.37 3.44
N PRO A 165 22.03 -13.21 4.30
CA PRO A 165 21.39 -14.43 4.80
C PRO A 165 20.21 -14.18 5.75
N LEU A 166 19.96 -12.92 6.17
CA LEU A 166 18.78 -12.56 6.96
C LEU A 166 17.49 -12.63 6.12
N VAL A 167 17.59 -12.52 4.80
CA VAL A 167 16.45 -12.57 3.88
C VAL A 167 16.01 -14.03 3.68
N LYS A 168 14.74 -14.31 3.95
CA LYS A 168 14.15 -15.67 3.87
C LYS A 168 13.20 -15.86 2.69
N ALA A 169 12.67 -14.77 2.15
CA ALA A 169 11.76 -14.80 1.03
C ALA A 169 11.94 -13.56 0.15
N VAL A 170 11.67 -13.70 -1.14
CA VAL A 170 11.69 -12.59 -2.08
C VAL A 170 10.46 -12.69 -2.99
N ASP A 171 9.71 -11.60 -3.07
CA ASP A 171 8.61 -11.41 -4.03
C ASP A 171 9.00 -10.33 -5.04
N LEU A 172 8.76 -10.58 -6.32
CA LEU A 172 9.25 -9.78 -7.44
C LEU A 172 8.10 -9.37 -8.36
N LEU A 173 7.63 -8.14 -8.21
CA LEU A 173 6.53 -7.59 -9.00
C LEU A 173 7.04 -6.80 -10.22
N LYS A 174 6.47 -7.07 -11.39
CA LYS A 174 6.81 -6.40 -12.67
C LYS A 174 8.32 -6.39 -12.94
N SER A 175 8.99 -7.50 -12.65
CA SER A 175 10.43 -7.63 -12.83
C SER A 175 10.83 -7.44 -14.30
N ARG A 176 11.92 -6.71 -14.51
CA ARG A 176 12.63 -6.67 -15.79
C ARG A 176 14.06 -7.11 -15.51
N ILE A 177 14.40 -8.35 -15.87
CA ILE A 177 15.77 -8.85 -15.84
C ILE A 177 16.48 -8.33 -17.09
N SER A 178 16.85 -7.05 -17.07
CA SER A 178 17.77 -6.46 -18.03
C SER A 178 18.77 -5.63 -17.22
N MET A 179 19.74 -6.33 -16.66
CA MET A 179 20.80 -5.75 -15.84
C MET A 179 21.66 -4.83 -16.73
N TRP A 180 21.96 -3.61 -16.23
CA TRP A 180 22.93 -2.66 -16.78
C TRP A 180 22.46 -1.55 -17.73
N ASN A 181 21.41 -0.80 -17.39
CA ASN A 181 21.34 0.63 -17.77
C ASN A 181 20.65 1.44 -16.67
N GLY A 182 21.34 2.47 -16.17
CA GLY A 182 20.79 3.45 -15.24
C GLY A 182 19.96 4.50 -16.00
N HIS A 183 18.80 4.88 -15.46
CA HIS A 183 18.01 5.97 -16.02
C HIS A 183 18.39 7.30 -15.34
N LYS A 184 18.92 8.25 -16.11
CA LYS A 184 19.01 9.65 -15.68
C LYS A 184 17.63 10.30 -15.87
N LYS A 185 17.07 10.92 -14.83
CA LYS A 185 15.95 11.87 -15.01
C LYS A 185 16.57 13.24 -15.31
N SER A 186 16.39 13.74 -16.53
CA SER A 186 16.67 15.14 -16.84
C SER A 186 15.51 15.98 -16.30
N TYR A 187 15.77 16.80 -15.28
CA TYR A 187 14.89 17.92 -14.98
C TYR A 187 15.33 19.06 -15.90
N SER A 188 14.49 19.45 -16.85
CA SER A 188 14.67 20.69 -17.59
C SER A 188 14.42 21.85 -16.63
N THR A 189 15.48 22.56 -16.26
CA THR A 189 15.37 23.93 -15.76
C THR A 189 15.23 24.82 -16.98
N ASP A 190 14.00 24.99 -17.46
CA ASP A 190 13.68 26.12 -18.33
C ASP A 190 13.38 27.31 -17.42
N SER A 191 14.39 28.13 -17.20
CA SER A 191 14.22 29.55 -16.92
C SER A 191 15.38 30.29 -17.57
N GLU A 192 15.16 30.65 -18.83
CA GLU A 192 15.88 31.72 -19.51
C GLU A 192 15.86 32.97 -18.61
N ILE A 193 17.05 33.48 -18.29
CA ILE A 193 17.24 34.88 -17.93
C ILE A 193 18.23 35.43 -18.95
N ALA A 194 17.71 36.23 -19.86
CA ALA A 194 18.41 37.28 -20.58
C ALA A 194 17.77 38.61 -20.15
#